data_AF-A0A3D9H490-F1
#
_entry.id   AF-A0A3D9H490-F1
#
_cell.length_a   1.000
_cell.length_b   1.000
_cell.length_c   1.000
_cell.angle_alpha   90.00
_cell.angle_beta   90.00
_cell.angle_gamma   90.00
#
_symmetry.space_group_name_H-M   'P 1'
#
loop_
_entity.id
_entity.type
_entity.pdbx_description
1 polymer ?
#
loop_
_entity_poly.entity_id
_entity_poly.type
_entity_poly.pdbx_seq_one_letter_code
_entity_poly.pdbx_strand_id
1 'polypeptide(L)'
;MVTFFIICSVPYVCNAQIDYNQRNTQASLDVMQYSIKNNHNSNKNAKGSPFINETFEVLKFKKFGNKVFSGRYDANLGEMQIRRENDTIALNANENFEITFVSSNKTYKTLSYIDNDGISKRGFLVVLNETDSIALLKEEVIKFHEEKPSTNGYDKAKPAEYKRVKDTYYYKIGEHVSVLPQKRKEFTKLFPEHSRKLEVFIKKNKISLKKEDDLISLFKHIGTL
;
A
#
# COMPACT_ATOMS: atom_id res chain seq x y z
N MET A 1 20.70 44.78 50.53
CA MET A 1 20.51 44.45 49.10
C MET A 1 20.94 43.00 48.93
N VAL A 2 20.00 42.07 49.00
CA VAL A 2 20.26 40.62 48.96
C VAL A 2 19.68 40.09 47.65
N THR A 3 20.56 39.62 46.77
CA THR A 3 20.24 39.12 45.43
C THR A 3 19.72 37.68 45.54
N PHE A 4 18.46 37.46 45.17
CA PHE A 4 17.89 36.12 45.02
C PHE A 4 18.32 35.53 43.67
N PHE A 5 19.08 34.43 43.70
CA PHE A 5 19.31 33.59 42.52
C PHE A 5 18.15 32.58 42.40
N ILE A 6 17.29 32.77 41.40
CA ILE A 6 16.29 31.78 41.00
C ILE A 6 17.00 30.76 40.11
N ILE A 7 17.32 29.59 40.66
CA ILE A 7 17.80 28.45 39.87
C ILE A 7 16.58 27.82 39.20
N CYS A 8 16.39 28.12 37.92
CA CYS A 8 15.38 27.49 37.08
C CYS A 8 15.85 26.06 36.75
N SER A 9 15.40 25.07 37.52
CA SER A 9 15.65 23.66 37.23
C SER A 9 14.83 23.24 35.99
N VAL A 10 15.48 23.14 34.84
CA VAL A 10 14.87 22.60 33.62
C VAL A 10 14.54 21.12 33.85
N PRO A 11 13.31 20.66 33.62
CA PRO A 11 12.91 19.28 33.94
C PRO A 11 13.57 18.27 32.99
N TYR A 12 14.51 17.48 33.52
CA TYR A 12 15.16 16.33 32.85
C TYR A 12 14.19 15.16 32.55
N VAL A 13 12.93 15.24 32.98
CA VAL A 13 11.96 14.13 32.88
C VAL A 13 11.43 13.95 31.45
N CYS A 14 11.52 14.96 30.58
CA CYS A 14 10.98 14.90 29.22
C CYS A 14 11.82 14.00 28.29
N ASN A 15 13.15 14.02 28.43
CA ASN A 15 14.04 13.30 27.51
C ASN A 15 14.01 11.77 27.71
N ALA A 16 13.95 11.30 28.96
CA ALA A 16 13.92 9.86 29.25
C ALA A 16 12.66 9.16 28.75
N GLN A 17 11.50 9.85 28.78
CA GLN A 17 10.24 9.31 28.26
C GLN A 17 10.23 9.25 26.73
N ILE A 18 10.86 10.22 26.07
CA ILE A 18 11.01 10.25 24.60
C ILE A 18 11.92 9.09 24.14
N ASP A 19 13.08 8.92 24.78
CA ASP A 19 14.04 7.87 24.47
C ASP A 19 13.47 6.45 24.67
N TYR A 20 12.73 6.23 25.77
CA TYR A 20 12.07 4.95 26.05
C TYR A 20 11.02 4.61 24.98
N ASN A 21 10.21 5.60 24.59
CA ASN A 21 9.19 5.44 23.57
C ASN A 21 9.77 5.17 22.17
N GLN A 22 10.91 5.76 21.85
CA GLN A 22 11.64 5.51 20.60
C GLN A 22 12.26 4.10 20.59
N ARG A 23 12.90 3.66 21.68
CA ARG A 23 13.45 2.30 21.81
C ARG A 23 12.38 1.21 21.65
N ASN A 24 11.20 1.39 22.26
CA ASN A 24 10.11 0.43 22.12
C ASN A 24 9.53 0.38 20.69
N THR A 25 9.46 1.52 20.00
CA THR A 25 9.07 1.54 18.58
C THR A 25 10.09 0.81 17.71
N GLN A 26 11.37 1.06 17.95
CA GLN A 26 12.47 0.44 17.20
C GLN A 26 12.46 -1.09 17.38
N ALA A 27 12.39 -1.56 18.62
CA ALA A 27 12.25 -2.99 18.92
C ALA A 27 11.01 -3.61 18.25
N SER A 28 9.89 -2.88 18.22
CA SER A 28 8.68 -3.34 17.53
C SER A 28 8.90 -3.44 16.01
N LEU A 29 9.56 -2.46 15.38
CA LEU A 29 9.90 -2.52 13.95
C LEU A 29 10.86 -3.68 13.65
N ASP A 30 11.81 -3.96 14.53
CA ASP A 30 12.77 -5.06 14.37
C ASP A 30 12.11 -6.44 14.38
N VAL A 31 11.04 -6.64 15.15
CA VAL A 31 10.23 -7.88 15.13
C VAL A 31 9.43 -8.01 13.83
N MET A 32 9.08 -6.87 13.23
CA MET A 32 8.19 -6.79 12.07
C MET A 32 8.92 -6.75 10.73
N GLN A 33 10.25 -6.70 10.74
CA GLN A 33 11.05 -6.64 9.51
C GLN A 33 11.29 -8.04 8.94
N TYR A 34 11.48 -8.10 7.62
CA TYR A 34 12.08 -9.26 6.95
C TYR A 34 13.50 -8.91 6.48
N SER A 35 14.38 -9.91 6.33
CA SER A 35 15.71 -9.70 5.77
C SER A 35 15.58 -9.18 4.35
N ILE A 36 16.00 -7.93 4.08
CA ILE A 36 15.90 -7.36 2.75
C ILE A 36 16.73 -8.20 1.79
N LYS A 37 16.06 -8.89 0.85
CA LYS A 37 16.73 -9.34 -0.37
C LYS A 37 17.02 -8.10 -1.19
N ASN A 38 18.20 -7.51 -1.00
CA ASN A 38 18.65 -6.31 -1.71
C ASN A 38 18.88 -6.63 -3.21
N ASN A 39 17.81 -6.91 -3.97
CA ASN A 39 17.87 -7.17 -5.40
C ASN A 39 17.93 -5.88 -6.25
N HIS A 40 17.67 -4.70 -5.67
CA HIS A 40 17.71 -3.45 -6.46
C HIS A 40 19.13 -2.96 -6.76
N ASN A 41 20.12 -3.32 -5.94
CA ASN A 41 21.51 -2.86 -6.13
C ASN A 41 22.19 -3.39 -7.40
N SER A 42 21.70 -4.49 -7.99
CA SER A 42 22.22 -5.04 -9.25
C SER A 42 21.76 -4.27 -10.50
N ASN A 43 20.71 -3.43 -10.40
CA ASN A 43 20.02 -2.86 -11.56
C ASN A 43 20.11 -1.32 -11.63
N LYS A 44 21.23 -0.72 -11.20
CA LYS A 44 21.42 0.75 -11.14
C LYS A 44 21.26 1.48 -12.48
N ASN A 45 21.35 0.76 -13.61
CA ASN A 45 21.24 1.32 -14.96
C ASN A 45 19.83 1.17 -15.58
N ALA A 46 18.87 0.62 -14.84
CA ALA A 46 17.52 0.44 -15.35
C ALA A 46 16.76 1.77 -15.42
N LYS A 47 16.00 1.98 -16.48
CA LYS A 47 15.11 3.14 -16.64
C LYS A 47 13.90 3.02 -15.72
N GLY A 48 13.46 4.13 -15.13
CA GLY A 48 12.29 4.16 -14.24
C GLY A 48 12.63 3.73 -12.82
N SER A 49 11.60 3.43 -12.03
CA SER A 49 11.74 3.16 -10.60
C SER A 49 10.85 2.00 -10.16
N PRO A 50 11.27 1.16 -9.19
CA PRO A 50 10.42 0.14 -8.59
C PRO A 50 9.35 0.73 -7.64
N PHE A 51 9.43 2.03 -7.33
CA PHE A 51 8.55 2.70 -6.36
C PHE A 51 7.40 3.44 -7.05
N ILE A 52 6.23 3.46 -6.40
CA ILE A 52 5.11 4.33 -6.82
C ILE A 52 5.46 5.80 -6.60
N ASN A 53 6.13 6.08 -5.49
CA ASN A 53 6.75 7.36 -5.19
C ASN A 53 8.18 7.09 -4.77
N GLU A 54 9.15 7.68 -5.47
CA GLU A 54 10.58 7.48 -5.21
C GLU A 54 11.01 8.03 -3.84
N THR A 55 10.33 9.09 -3.40
CA THR A 55 10.62 9.78 -2.16
C THR A 55 9.97 9.07 -0.97
N PHE A 56 10.66 9.10 0.17
CA PHE A 56 10.06 8.69 1.41
C PHE A 56 9.03 9.73 1.87
N GLU A 57 7.85 9.25 2.25
CA GLU A 57 6.73 10.04 2.71
C GLU A 57 6.44 9.79 4.18
N VAL A 58 5.68 10.70 4.80
CA VAL A 58 5.24 10.54 6.18
C VAL A 58 4.10 9.52 6.26
N LEU A 59 4.31 8.48 7.06
CA LEU A 59 3.37 7.38 7.28
C LEU A 59 2.85 7.37 8.72
N LYS A 60 1.61 6.92 8.89
CA LYS A 60 1.04 6.56 10.19
C LYS A 60 0.62 5.11 10.18
N PHE A 61 0.95 4.40 11.25
CA PHE A 61 0.48 3.04 11.49
C PHE A 61 -0.66 3.10 12.48
N LYS A 62 -1.78 2.45 12.18
CA LYS A 62 -2.92 2.38 13.11
C LYS A 62 -2.53 1.89 14.50
N LYS A 63 -1.68 0.86 14.58
CA LYS A 63 -1.25 0.25 15.83
C LYS A 63 -0.27 1.09 16.68
N PHE A 64 0.31 2.15 16.12
CA PHE A 64 1.23 3.04 16.84
C PHE A 64 0.62 4.41 17.16
N GLY A 65 -0.69 4.57 17.00
CA GLY A 65 -1.41 5.80 17.33
C GLY A 65 -0.89 7.01 16.53
N ASN A 66 -0.47 8.06 17.24
CA ASN A 66 -0.02 9.32 16.64
C ASN A 66 1.45 9.32 16.18
N LYS A 67 2.19 8.22 16.36
CA LYS A 67 3.57 8.12 15.90
C LYS A 67 3.63 8.15 14.37
N VAL A 68 4.59 8.92 13.84
CA VAL A 68 4.85 9.03 12.41
C VAL A 68 6.15 8.35 12.04
N PHE A 69 6.23 7.87 10.81
CA PHE A 69 7.37 7.16 10.25
C PHE A 69 7.68 7.74 8.88
N SER A 70 8.91 7.57 8.41
CA SER A 70 9.30 7.89 7.04
C SER A 70 9.31 6.60 6.23
N GLY A 71 8.46 6.46 5.20
CA GLY A 71 8.37 5.22 4.44
C GLY A 71 7.93 5.40 2.99
N ARG A 72 8.05 4.35 2.19
CA ARG A 72 7.61 4.31 0.78
C ARG A 72 7.20 2.90 0.38
N TYR A 73 6.40 2.79 -0.67
CA TYR A 73 5.94 1.51 -1.19
C TYR A 73 6.75 1.08 -2.42
N ASP A 74 7.38 -0.08 -2.33
CA ASP A 74 8.04 -0.76 -3.44
C ASP A 74 7.01 -1.62 -4.17
N ALA A 75 6.52 -1.14 -5.32
CA ALA A 75 5.51 -1.85 -6.10
C ALA A 75 6.13 -2.93 -7.00
N ASN A 76 7.45 -3.05 -7.06
CA ASN A 76 8.10 -4.17 -7.76
C ASN A 76 8.18 -5.40 -6.87
N LEU A 77 8.51 -5.21 -5.59
CA LEU A 77 8.57 -6.29 -4.61
C LEU A 77 7.25 -6.47 -3.82
N GLY A 78 6.37 -5.48 -3.84
CA GLY A 78 5.14 -5.48 -3.05
C GLY A 78 5.39 -5.22 -1.56
N GLU A 79 6.42 -4.45 -1.23
CA GLU A 79 6.92 -4.27 0.13
C GLU A 79 6.77 -2.82 0.61
N MET A 80 6.46 -2.64 1.90
CA MET A 80 6.51 -1.33 2.55
C MET A 80 7.89 -1.12 3.17
N GLN A 81 8.63 -0.13 2.67
CA GLN A 81 9.95 0.24 3.18
C GLN A 81 9.83 1.36 4.21
N ILE A 82 10.49 1.19 5.36
CA ILE A 82 10.56 2.18 6.44
C ILE A 82 12.00 2.63 6.61
N ARG A 83 12.22 3.94 6.52
CA ARG A 83 13.51 4.58 6.79
C ARG A 83 13.69 4.77 8.29
N ARG A 84 14.82 4.31 8.81
CA ARG A 84 15.31 4.53 10.17
C ARG A 84 16.51 5.47 10.13
N GLU A 85 17.14 5.71 11.27
CA GLU A 85 18.30 6.60 11.34
C GLU A 85 19.46 6.11 10.48
N ASN A 86 19.77 4.81 10.54
CA ASN A 86 20.98 4.24 9.95
C ASN A 86 20.72 3.38 8.70
N ASP A 87 19.48 2.97 8.46
CA ASP A 87 19.14 2.05 7.39
C ASP A 87 17.67 2.19 6.94
N THR A 88 17.28 1.30 6.03
CA THR A 88 15.89 1.13 5.58
C THR A 88 15.55 -0.34 5.76
N ILE A 89 14.34 -0.63 6.24
CA ILE A 89 13.82 -1.98 6.44
C ILE A 89 12.60 -2.21 5.57
N ALA A 90 12.31 -3.47 5.23
CA ALA A 90 11.05 -3.88 4.62
C ALA A 90 10.16 -4.57 5.66
N LEU A 91 8.87 -4.22 5.70
CA LEU A 91 7.91 -4.85 6.60
C LEU A 91 7.54 -6.25 6.12
N ASN A 92 7.45 -7.20 7.05
CA ASN A 92 6.97 -8.54 6.81
C ASN A 92 5.45 -8.54 6.56
N ALA A 93 5.03 -8.72 5.30
CA ALA A 93 3.62 -8.71 4.90
C ALA A 93 2.76 -9.81 5.55
N ASN A 94 3.35 -10.78 6.26
CA ASN A 94 2.61 -11.77 7.04
C ASN A 94 1.93 -11.18 8.29
N GLU A 95 2.45 -10.07 8.79
CA GLU A 95 1.82 -9.33 9.89
C GLU A 95 0.55 -8.59 9.43
N ASN A 96 -0.25 -8.12 10.39
CA ASN A 96 -1.39 -7.25 10.12
C ASN A 96 -0.97 -5.78 10.23
N PHE A 97 -1.02 -5.06 9.11
CA PHE A 97 -0.75 -3.64 8.99
C PHE A 97 -1.93 -2.87 8.40
N GLU A 98 -2.13 -1.67 8.91
CA GLU A 98 -2.93 -0.61 8.33
C GLU A 98 -2.08 0.67 8.39
N ILE A 99 -1.63 1.14 7.23
CA ILE A 99 -0.62 2.19 7.07
C ILE A 99 -1.17 3.27 6.16
N THR A 100 -1.21 4.50 6.66
CA THR A 100 -1.71 5.66 5.92
C THR A 100 -0.57 6.62 5.57
N PHE A 101 -0.43 6.93 4.29
CA PHE A 101 0.41 8.01 3.78
C PHE A 101 -0.29 9.33 4.03
N VAL A 102 0.31 10.19 4.85
CA VAL A 102 -0.37 11.39 5.38
C VAL A 102 -0.70 12.39 4.27
N SER A 103 0.24 12.65 3.35
CA SER A 103 0.08 13.67 2.31
C SER A 103 -1.01 13.33 1.30
N SER A 104 -1.12 12.06 0.92
CA SER A 104 -2.09 11.60 -0.09
C SER A 104 -3.38 11.02 0.51
N ASN A 105 -3.42 10.85 1.84
CA ASN A 105 -4.45 10.09 2.54
C ASN A 105 -4.66 8.66 1.99
N LYS A 106 -3.62 8.09 1.36
CA LYS A 106 -3.66 6.73 0.81
C LYS A 106 -3.38 5.72 1.92
N THR A 107 -4.27 4.74 2.10
CA THR A 107 -4.11 3.69 3.11
C THR A 107 -3.82 2.35 2.45
N TYR A 108 -2.77 1.66 2.91
CA TYR A 108 -2.47 0.28 2.58
C TYR A 108 -2.83 -0.63 3.76
N LYS A 109 -3.38 -1.81 3.46
CA LYS A 109 -3.56 -2.90 4.42
C LYS A 109 -2.92 -4.18 3.93
N THR A 110 -2.34 -4.95 4.82
CA THR A 110 -1.96 -6.35 4.50
C THR A 110 -3.18 -7.24 4.59
N LEU A 111 -3.51 -7.92 3.49
CA LEU A 111 -4.65 -8.83 3.40
C LEU A 111 -4.22 -10.12 2.72
N SER A 112 -4.90 -11.21 3.07
CA SER A 112 -4.84 -12.45 2.28
C SER A 112 -5.87 -12.34 1.16
N TYR A 113 -5.48 -12.59 -0.09
CA TYR A 113 -6.32 -12.44 -1.27
C TYR A 113 -6.05 -13.52 -2.31
N ILE A 114 -7.03 -13.77 -3.17
CA ILE A 114 -6.91 -14.66 -4.32
C ILE A 114 -6.64 -13.80 -5.56
N ASP A 115 -5.54 -14.08 -6.26
CA ASP A 115 -5.18 -13.36 -7.49
C ASP A 115 -5.91 -13.87 -8.75
N ASN A 116 -5.56 -13.32 -9.92
CA ASN A 116 -6.19 -13.68 -11.19
C ASN A 116 -6.00 -15.16 -11.57
N ASP A 117 -4.95 -15.80 -11.05
CA ASP A 117 -4.60 -17.19 -11.33
C ASP A 117 -5.23 -18.16 -10.30
N GLY A 118 -6.04 -17.64 -9.37
CA GLY A 118 -6.65 -18.43 -8.30
C GLY A 118 -5.69 -18.74 -7.15
N ILE A 119 -4.52 -18.10 -7.11
CA ILE A 119 -3.48 -18.38 -6.12
C ILE A 119 -3.73 -17.50 -4.89
N SER A 120 -3.71 -18.13 -3.72
CA SER A 120 -3.76 -17.41 -2.44
C SER A 120 -2.42 -16.71 -2.18
N LYS A 121 -2.49 -15.40 -1.97
CA LYS A 121 -1.37 -14.52 -1.66
C LYS A 121 -1.68 -13.72 -0.41
N ARG A 122 -0.63 -13.15 0.18
CA ARG A 122 -0.75 -12.16 1.24
C ARG A 122 0.20 -11.01 0.95
N GLY A 123 -0.31 -9.79 1.02
CA GLY A 123 0.43 -8.61 0.59
C GLY A 123 -0.33 -7.31 0.87
N PHE A 124 0.31 -6.19 0.54
CA PHE A 124 -0.26 -4.86 0.72
C PHE A 124 -1.25 -4.52 -0.40
N LEU A 125 -2.48 -4.14 -0.03
CA LEU A 125 -3.50 -3.61 -0.92
C LEU A 125 -3.89 -2.20 -0.49
N VAL A 126 -4.08 -1.31 -1.44
CA VAL A 126 -4.62 0.04 -1.24
C VAL A 126 -6.12 -0.06 -0.97
N VAL A 127 -6.60 0.63 0.07
CA VAL A 127 -8.02 0.76 0.38
C VAL A 127 -8.61 1.95 -0.36
N LEU A 128 -9.54 1.68 -1.29
CA LEU A 128 -10.23 2.71 -2.07
C LEU A 128 -11.60 3.07 -1.46
N ASN A 129 -12.27 2.07 -0.89
CA ASN A 129 -13.51 2.24 -0.14
C ASN A 129 -13.65 1.05 0.82
N GLU A 130 -14.13 1.29 2.04
CA GLU A 130 -14.28 0.24 3.04
C GLU A 130 -15.44 0.59 3.98
N THR A 131 -16.20 -0.42 4.33
CA THR A 131 -17.25 -0.45 5.34
C THR A 131 -17.04 -1.70 6.20
N ASP A 132 -17.91 -1.95 7.18
CA ASP A 132 -17.79 -3.14 8.04
C ASP A 132 -17.98 -4.46 7.28
N SER A 133 -18.73 -4.46 6.16
CA SER A 133 -19.10 -5.68 5.43
C SER A 133 -18.42 -5.81 4.06
N ILE A 134 -18.08 -4.69 3.41
CA ILE A 134 -17.52 -4.67 2.05
C ILE A 134 -16.35 -3.68 1.91
N ALA A 135 -15.35 -4.05 1.10
CA ALA A 135 -14.29 -3.13 0.68
C ALA A 135 -13.96 -3.24 -0.82
N LEU A 136 -13.58 -2.11 -1.42
CA LEU A 136 -12.89 -2.01 -2.69
C LEU A 136 -11.41 -1.76 -2.43
N LEU A 137 -10.60 -2.63 -3.01
CA LEU A 137 -9.16 -2.68 -2.80
C LEU A 137 -8.43 -2.64 -4.14
N LYS A 138 -7.16 -2.27 -4.11
CA LYS A 138 -6.32 -2.19 -5.31
C LYS A 138 -4.88 -2.64 -5.03
N GLU A 139 -4.34 -3.47 -5.91
CA GLU A 139 -2.93 -3.82 -5.91
C GLU A 139 -2.19 -2.94 -6.92
N GLU A 140 -1.13 -2.27 -6.46
CA GLU A 140 -0.25 -1.46 -7.29
C GLU A 140 1.02 -2.26 -7.61
N VAL A 141 1.33 -2.43 -8.90
CA VAL A 141 2.43 -3.28 -9.38
C VAL A 141 3.29 -2.55 -10.41
N ILE A 142 4.60 -2.70 -10.25
CA ILE A 142 5.63 -2.30 -11.21
C ILE A 142 6.39 -3.55 -11.65
N LYS A 143 6.51 -3.79 -12.95
CA LYS A 143 7.28 -4.92 -13.48
C LYS A 143 8.66 -4.45 -13.90
N PHE A 144 9.67 -5.25 -13.57
CA PHE A 144 11.01 -5.11 -14.13
C PHE A 144 11.09 -5.88 -15.44
N HIS A 145 11.63 -5.23 -16.46
CA HIS A 145 11.91 -5.80 -17.76
C HIS A 145 13.42 -5.78 -17.97
N GLU A 146 14.02 -6.96 -18.13
CA GLU A 146 15.44 -7.10 -18.41
C GLU A 146 15.82 -6.46 -19.76
N GLU A 147 17.09 -6.10 -19.88
CA GLU A 147 17.63 -5.57 -21.13
C GLU A 147 17.49 -6.59 -22.26
N LYS A 148 17.24 -6.09 -23.48
CA LYS A 148 17.18 -6.93 -24.68
C LYS A 148 18.18 -6.41 -25.70
N PRO A 149 19.16 -7.23 -26.12
CA PRO A 149 20.11 -6.84 -27.14
C PRO A 149 19.40 -6.60 -28.47
N SER A 150 20.04 -5.83 -29.35
CA SER A 150 19.56 -5.67 -30.73
C SER A 150 19.64 -7.02 -31.44
N THR A 151 18.52 -7.52 -31.96
CA THR A 151 18.51 -8.81 -32.65
C THR A 151 19.16 -8.71 -34.03
N ASN A 152 19.00 -7.58 -34.74
CA ASN A 152 19.34 -7.49 -36.17
C ASN A 152 20.15 -6.24 -36.60
N GLY A 153 20.82 -5.52 -35.68
CA GLY A 153 21.68 -4.37 -36.01
C GLY A 153 20.95 -3.08 -36.44
N TYR A 154 19.70 -3.18 -36.90
CA TYR A 154 18.79 -2.05 -37.17
C TYR A 154 17.95 -1.63 -35.96
N ASP A 155 17.70 -2.55 -35.03
CA ASP A 155 16.95 -2.26 -33.81
C ASP A 155 17.85 -1.65 -32.74
N LYS A 156 17.36 -0.64 -32.02
CA LYS A 156 18.06 -0.13 -30.83
C LYS A 156 17.94 -1.15 -29.70
N ALA A 157 19.05 -1.38 -28.99
CA ALA A 157 19.03 -2.14 -27.74
C ALA A 157 17.98 -1.54 -26.79
N LYS A 158 17.21 -2.39 -26.12
CA LYS A 158 16.23 -1.95 -25.12
C LYS A 158 16.89 -2.06 -23.75
N PRO A 159 17.14 -0.94 -23.04
CA PRO A 159 17.70 -1.00 -21.71
C PRO A 159 16.72 -1.68 -20.75
N ALA A 160 17.24 -2.22 -19.66
CA ALA A 160 16.39 -2.69 -18.57
C ALA A 160 15.48 -1.55 -18.08
N GLU A 161 14.22 -1.83 -17.75
CA GLU A 161 13.29 -0.82 -17.27
C GLU A 161 12.30 -1.34 -16.22
N TYR A 162 11.97 -0.46 -15.27
CA TYR A 162 10.82 -0.62 -14.39
C TYR A 162 9.62 0.08 -15.01
N LYS A 163 8.51 -0.66 -15.17
CA LYS A 163 7.31 -0.16 -15.82
C LYS A 163 6.06 -0.41 -14.99
N ARG A 164 5.30 0.67 -14.77
CA ARG A 164 3.98 0.58 -14.14
C ARG A 164 3.02 -0.23 -15.00
N VAL A 165 2.42 -1.26 -14.41
CA VAL A 165 1.34 -2.02 -15.07
C VAL A 165 -0.02 -1.55 -14.57
N LYS A 166 -1.08 -1.94 -15.28
CA LYS A 166 -2.44 -1.63 -14.88
C LYS A 166 -2.76 -2.27 -13.53
N ASP A 167 -3.44 -1.53 -12.68
CA ASP A 167 -3.91 -1.99 -11.39
C ASP A 167 -4.90 -3.14 -11.46
N THR A 168 -4.75 -4.06 -10.50
CA THR A 168 -5.73 -5.10 -10.23
C THR A 168 -6.62 -4.65 -9.09
N TYR A 169 -7.93 -4.67 -9.30
CA TYR A 169 -8.91 -4.34 -8.27
C TYR A 169 -9.41 -5.62 -7.61
N TYR A 170 -9.65 -5.54 -6.31
CA TYR A 170 -10.16 -6.64 -5.49
C TYR A 170 -11.41 -6.17 -4.74
N TYR A 171 -12.29 -7.11 -4.43
CA TYR A 171 -13.37 -6.91 -3.46
C TYR A 171 -13.10 -7.70 -2.20
N LYS A 172 -13.51 -7.15 -1.06
CA LYS A 172 -13.66 -7.87 0.22
C LYS A 172 -15.14 -7.99 0.54
N ILE A 173 -15.63 -9.18 0.84
CA ILE A 173 -16.96 -9.42 1.46
C ILE A 173 -16.74 -10.36 2.65
N GLY A 174 -17.05 -9.89 3.86
CA GLY A 174 -16.59 -10.56 5.07
C GLY A 174 -15.06 -10.69 5.05
N GLU A 175 -14.52 -11.89 5.25
CA GLU A 175 -13.07 -12.15 5.20
C GLU A 175 -12.57 -12.62 3.82
N HIS A 176 -13.47 -12.78 2.85
CA HIS A 176 -13.09 -13.22 1.51
C HIS A 176 -12.61 -12.02 0.68
N VAL A 177 -11.36 -12.09 0.21
CA VAL A 177 -10.78 -11.10 -0.72
C VAL A 177 -10.39 -11.78 -2.03
N SER A 178 -10.93 -11.30 -3.15
CA SER A 178 -10.67 -11.86 -4.47
C SER A 178 -10.71 -10.80 -5.56
N VAL A 179 -10.16 -11.10 -6.73
CA VAL A 179 -10.13 -10.18 -7.87
C VAL A 179 -11.56 -9.77 -8.24
N LEU A 180 -11.73 -8.47 -8.48
CA LEU A 180 -12.98 -7.89 -8.92
C LEU A 180 -13.33 -8.31 -10.35
N PRO A 181 -14.46 -8.98 -10.59
CA PRO A 181 -14.89 -9.31 -11.94
C PRO A 181 -15.17 -8.03 -12.74
N GLN A 182 -14.53 -7.90 -13.90
CA GLN A 182 -14.72 -6.74 -14.78
C GLN A 182 -15.91 -6.91 -15.74
N LYS A 183 -16.55 -8.09 -15.76
CA LYS A 183 -17.77 -8.33 -16.53
C LYS A 183 -18.99 -8.10 -15.65
N ARG A 184 -19.94 -7.31 -16.14
CA ARG A 184 -21.17 -6.93 -15.42
C ARG A 184 -21.92 -8.13 -14.83
N LYS A 185 -22.13 -9.18 -15.63
CA LYS A 185 -22.84 -10.39 -15.20
C LYS A 185 -22.11 -11.18 -14.10
N GLU A 186 -20.79 -11.15 -14.08
CA GLU A 186 -20.00 -11.83 -13.05
C GLU A 186 -19.97 -10.97 -11.77
N PHE A 187 -19.83 -9.66 -11.92
CA PHE A 187 -19.88 -8.71 -10.82
C PHE A 187 -21.21 -8.76 -10.06
N THR A 188 -22.34 -8.74 -10.76
CA THR A 188 -23.67 -8.69 -10.09
C THR A 188 -24.02 -9.98 -9.37
N LYS A 189 -23.39 -11.11 -9.72
CA LYS A 189 -23.50 -12.38 -8.98
C LYS A 189 -22.86 -12.33 -7.59
N LEU A 190 -21.95 -11.38 -7.34
CA LEU A 190 -21.39 -11.18 -6.00
C LEU A 190 -22.44 -10.67 -5.00
N PHE A 191 -23.53 -10.07 -5.49
CA PHE A 191 -24.59 -9.47 -4.68
C PHE A 191 -25.96 -10.00 -5.12
N PRO A 192 -26.29 -11.28 -4.87
CA PRO A 192 -27.48 -11.93 -5.42
C PRO A 192 -28.78 -11.20 -5.05
N GLU A 193 -28.90 -10.73 -3.80
CA GLU A 193 -30.09 -10.01 -3.30
C GLU A 193 -30.28 -8.62 -3.92
N HIS A 194 -29.21 -8.03 -4.46
CA HIS A 194 -29.21 -6.68 -5.02
C HIS A 194 -28.86 -6.63 -6.50
N SER A 195 -28.68 -7.78 -7.15
CA SER A 195 -28.20 -7.93 -8.52
C SER A 195 -28.97 -7.04 -9.51
N ARG A 196 -30.31 -7.07 -9.48
CA ARG A 196 -31.15 -6.24 -10.36
C ARG A 196 -30.98 -4.74 -10.10
N LYS A 197 -30.88 -4.32 -8.84
CA LYS A 197 -30.67 -2.90 -8.48
C LYS A 197 -29.31 -2.42 -9.01
N LEU A 198 -28.27 -3.24 -8.85
CA LEU A 198 -26.92 -2.93 -9.34
C LEU A 198 -26.83 -2.89 -10.87
N GLU A 199 -27.51 -3.80 -11.59
CA GLU A 199 -27.56 -3.74 -13.05
C GLU A 199 -28.17 -2.43 -13.55
N VAL A 200 -29.28 -2.01 -12.94
CA VAL A 200 -29.94 -0.74 -13.27
C VAL A 200 -29.02 0.44 -12.97
N PHE A 201 -28.38 0.45 -11.80
CA PHE A 201 -27.45 1.52 -11.41
C PHE A 201 -26.25 1.61 -12.36
N ILE A 202 -25.60 0.49 -12.68
CA ILE A 202 -24.45 0.43 -13.59
C ILE A 202 -24.84 0.93 -14.99
N LYS A 203 -26.02 0.54 -15.50
CA LYS A 203 -26.50 0.96 -16.82
C LYS A 203 -26.86 2.44 -16.84
N LYS A 204 -27.65 2.91 -15.87
CA LYS A 204 -28.14 4.29 -15.78
C LYS A 204 -26.98 5.28 -15.66
N ASN A 205 -26.00 4.99 -14.81
CA ASN A 205 -24.87 5.85 -14.55
C ASN A 205 -23.66 5.56 -15.46
N LYS A 206 -23.79 4.65 -16.43
CA LYS A 206 -22.74 4.25 -17.38
C LYS A 206 -21.42 3.84 -16.71
N ILE A 207 -21.51 3.20 -15.54
CA ILE A 207 -20.36 2.78 -14.72
C ILE A 207 -19.47 1.80 -15.51
N SER A 208 -18.17 2.09 -15.55
CA SER A 208 -17.14 1.21 -16.07
C SER A 208 -16.48 0.41 -14.94
N LEU A 209 -16.57 -0.91 -14.99
CA LEU A 209 -15.88 -1.82 -14.05
C LEU A 209 -14.35 -1.88 -14.27
N LYS A 210 -13.79 -0.91 -14.98
CA LYS A 210 -12.36 -0.79 -15.31
C LYS A 210 -11.76 0.56 -14.90
N LYS A 211 -12.57 1.51 -14.45
CA LYS A 211 -12.15 2.86 -14.04
C LYS A 211 -12.28 2.99 -12.53
N GLU A 212 -11.25 3.53 -11.88
CA GLU A 212 -11.18 3.63 -10.42
C GLU A 212 -12.35 4.44 -9.84
N ASP A 213 -12.59 5.64 -10.36
CA ASP A 213 -13.65 6.54 -9.85
C ASP A 213 -15.06 5.94 -9.96
N ASP A 214 -15.30 5.22 -11.06
CA ASP A 214 -16.55 4.50 -11.31
C ASP A 214 -16.74 3.35 -10.32
N LEU A 215 -15.66 2.61 -10.02
CA LEU A 215 -15.67 1.54 -9.02
C LEU A 215 -15.89 2.09 -7.62
N ILE A 216 -15.22 3.18 -7.24
CA ILE A 216 -15.42 3.85 -5.95
C ILE A 216 -16.88 4.30 -5.80
N SER A 217 -17.44 4.91 -6.85
CA SER A 217 -18.84 5.35 -6.86
C SER A 217 -19.82 4.16 -6.72
N LEU A 218 -19.51 3.05 -7.39
CA LEU A 218 -20.31 1.82 -7.31
C LEU A 218 -20.26 1.20 -5.91
N PHE A 219 -19.08 1.08 -5.29
CA PHE A 219 -18.95 0.51 -3.95
C PHE A 219 -19.57 1.39 -2.87
N LYS A 220 -19.48 2.72 -3.00
CA LYS A 220 -20.23 3.65 -2.15
C LYS A 220 -21.73 3.42 -2.25
N HIS A 221 -22.27 3.19 -3.45
CA HIS A 221 -23.69 2.85 -3.61
C HIS A 221 -24.03 1.50 -2.99
N ILE A 222 -23.18 0.48 -3.16
CA ILE A 222 -23.38 -0.85 -2.56
C ILE A 222 -23.46 -0.75 -1.03
N GLY A 223 -22.60 0.05 -0.40
CA GLY A 223 -22.62 0.26 1.05
C GLY A 223 -23.88 0.96 1.59
N THR A 224 -24.81 1.39 0.72
CA THR A 224 -26.10 2.00 1.11
C THR A 224 -27.30 1.08 0.88
N LEU A 225 -27.08 -0.12 0.32
CA LEU A 225 -28.12 -1.12 0.06
C LEU A 225 -28.31 -2.03 1.28
#